data_AF-A0A6M0FCM8-F1
#
_entry.id   AF-A0A6M0FCM8-F1
#
_cell.length_a   1.000
_cell.length_b   1.000
_cell.length_c   1.000
_cell.angle_alpha   90.00
_cell.angle_beta   90.00
_cell.angle_gamma   90.00
#
_symmetry.space_group_name_H-M   'P 1'
#
loop_
_entity.id
_entity.type
_entity.pdbx_description
1 polymer ?
#
loop_
_entity_poly.entity_id
_entity_poly.type
_entity_poly.pdbx_seq_one_letter_code
_entity_poly.pdbx_strand_id
1 'polypeptide(L)'
;MAFQNKFERQNTRYSYRVIRLWEEESAPFLADNALLPLATLTRSESPTALLSEVADRIGRIEEPSQQRNISAAAEILGGLRFDKNLIRKLLREEIMKESVIYQDIFQTGFERGFERGL
;
A
#
# COMPACT_ATOMS: atom_id res chain seq x y z
N MET A 1 9.48 25.74 -10.27
CA MET A 1 10.67 24.87 -10.34
C MET A 1 10.56 24.01 -11.59
N ALA A 2 11.59 23.95 -12.44
CA ALA A 2 11.60 23.11 -13.65
C ALA A 2 12.41 21.84 -13.37
N PHE A 3 11.80 20.67 -13.57
CA PHE A 3 12.45 19.38 -13.30
C PHE A 3 13.34 18.96 -14.47
N GLN A 4 14.51 18.39 -14.17
CA GLN A 4 15.42 17.86 -15.20
C GLN A 4 14.89 16.53 -15.73
N ASN A 5 14.67 16.48 -17.04
CA ASN A 5 14.27 15.32 -17.85
C ASN A 5 15.44 14.79 -18.71
N LYS A 6 16.65 15.25 -18.39
CA LYS A 6 17.87 14.90 -19.10
C LYS A 6 19.05 14.82 -18.14
N PHE A 7 19.85 13.78 -18.29
CA PHE A 7 21.15 13.65 -17.65
C PHE A 7 22.23 13.87 -18.70
N GLU A 8 23.15 14.81 -18.46
CA GLU A 8 24.26 15.12 -19.36
C GLU A 8 25.59 14.91 -18.61
N ARG A 9 26.48 14.09 -19.16
CA ARG A 9 27.85 13.89 -18.66
C ARG A 9 28.81 13.77 -19.82
N GLN A 10 29.78 14.69 -19.91
CA GLN A 10 30.74 14.77 -21.04
C GLN A 10 30.00 14.78 -22.39
N ASN A 11 30.20 13.77 -23.24
CA ASN A 11 29.53 13.64 -24.54
C ASN A 11 28.23 12.81 -24.50
N THR A 12 27.78 12.36 -23.33
CA THR A 12 26.61 11.50 -23.22
C THR A 12 25.41 12.26 -22.70
N ARG A 13 24.30 12.21 -23.46
CA ARG A 13 23.00 12.76 -23.09
C ARG A 13 21.98 11.63 -23.00
N TYR A 14 21.39 11.44 -21.84
CA TYR A 14 20.27 10.52 -21.62
C TYR A 14 19.01 11.32 -21.35
N SER A 15 17.96 11.08 -22.14
CA SER A 15 16.64 11.64 -21.90
C SER A 15 15.80 10.64 -21.14
N TYR A 16 15.09 11.10 -20.12
CA TYR A 16 14.17 10.25 -19.36
C TYR A 16 12.87 10.99 -19.08
N ARG A 17 11.80 10.22 -18.91
CA ARG A 17 10.50 10.74 -18.50
C ARG A 17 10.37 10.62 -16.99
N VAL A 18 10.04 11.73 -16.34
CA VAL A 18 9.64 11.76 -14.93
C VAL A 18 8.13 11.56 -14.86
N ILE A 19 7.67 10.58 -14.09
CA ILE A 19 6.26 10.33 -13.83
C ILE A 19 5.94 10.80 -12.41
N ARG A 20 4.93 11.65 -12.27
CA ARG A 20 4.50 12.21 -10.99
C ARG A 20 3.26 11.48 -10.54
N LEU A 21 3.43 10.49 -9.66
CA LEU A 21 2.32 9.62 -9.25
C LEU A 21 1.11 10.44 -8.74
N TRP A 22 1.32 11.52 -7.97
CA TRP A 22 0.24 12.37 -7.46
C TRP A 22 -0.59 13.10 -8.53
N GLU A 23 -0.17 13.06 -9.80
CA GLU A 23 -0.92 13.60 -10.95
C GLU A 23 -1.55 12.50 -11.80
N GLU A 24 -1.11 11.26 -11.65
CA GLU A 24 -1.58 10.11 -12.41
C GLU A 24 -2.88 9.56 -11.82
N GLU A 25 -3.74 9.05 -12.69
CA GLU A 25 -4.96 8.32 -12.29
C GLU A 25 -4.63 7.03 -11.55
N SER A 26 -5.42 6.68 -10.54
CA SER A 26 -5.19 5.45 -9.75
C SER A 26 -5.53 4.17 -10.50
N ALA A 27 -6.53 4.21 -11.39
CA ALA A 27 -7.12 3.02 -12.00
C ALA A 27 -6.10 2.09 -12.70
N PRO A 28 -5.11 2.58 -13.47
CA PRO A 28 -4.09 1.72 -14.08
C PRO A 28 -3.19 1.00 -13.06
N PHE A 29 -2.89 1.65 -11.93
CA PHE A 29 -2.05 1.08 -10.88
C PHE A 29 -2.80 0.07 -10.01
N LEU A 30 -4.12 0.23 -9.91
CA LEU A 30 -4.98 -0.70 -9.19
C LEU A 30 -5.20 -2.00 -9.99
N ALA A 31 -5.09 -1.96 -11.32
CA ALA A 31 -5.36 -3.09 -12.20
C ALA A 31 -4.31 -4.21 -12.14
N ASP A 32 -3.10 -3.92 -11.63
CA ASP A 32 -1.99 -4.88 -11.54
C ASP A 32 -1.49 -4.96 -10.09
N ASN A 33 -1.45 -6.18 -9.54
CA ASN A 33 -0.97 -6.45 -8.19
C ASN A 33 0.44 -5.88 -7.95
N ALA A 34 1.33 -5.93 -8.95
CA ALA A 34 2.69 -5.41 -8.84
C ALA A 34 2.75 -3.88 -8.72
N LEU A 35 1.68 -3.17 -9.12
CA LEU A 35 1.59 -1.71 -9.09
C LEU A 35 0.83 -1.17 -7.88
N LEU A 36 0.16 -2.02 -7.10
CA LEU A 36 -0.57 -1.63 -5.89
C LEU A 36 0.24 -0.77 -4.91
N PRO A 37 1.56 -1.02 -4.68
CA PRO A 37 2.35 -0.15 -3.82
C PRO A 37 2.44 1.29 -4.32
N LEU A 38 2.55 1.48 -5.64
CA LEU A 38 2.62 2.80 -6.28
C LEU A 38 1.24 3.47 -6.32
N ALA A 39 0.15 2.68 -6.39
CA ALA A 39 -1.21 3.18 -6.37
C ALA A 39 -1.47 4.07 -5.14
N THR A 40 -0.87 3.76 -3.99
CA THR A 40 -0.99 4.57 -2.75
C THR A 40 -0.60 6.05 -2.93
N LEU A 41 0.27 6.34 -3.90
CA LEU A 41 0.80 7.68 -4.18
C LEU A 41 0.07 8.40 -5.32
N THR A 42 -0.92 7.76 -5.95
CA THR A 42 -1.62 8.31 -7.12
C THR A 42 -2.59 9.42 -6.76
N ARG A 43 -3.01 10.22 -7.76
CA ARG A 43 -4.01 11.27 -7.55
C ARG A 43 -5.32 10.66 -7.02
N SER A 44 -5.88 11.24 -5.96
CA SER A 44 -7.18 10.82 -5.45
C SER A 44 -7.84 11.93 -4.65
N GLU A 45 -9.14 12.13 -4.91
CA GLU A 45 -10.03 13.02 -4.16
C GLU A 45 -10.32 12.48 -2.75
N SER A 46 -10.19 11.17 -2.54
CA SER A 46 -10.34 10.52 -1.24
C SER A 46 -9.16 9.58 -0.97
N PRO A 47 -8.04 10.12 -0.43
CA PRO A 47 -6.82 9.35 -0.21
C PRO A 47 -7.02 8.13 0.68
N THR A 48 -7.84 8.24 1.72
CA THR A 48 -8.14 7.16 2.66
C THR A 48 -8.93 6.03 2.00
N ALA A 49 -9.91 6.36 1.14
CA ALA A 49 -10.66 5.37 0.38
C ALA A 49 -9.77 4.63 -0.62
N LEU A 50 -8.86 5.35 -1.30
CA LEU A 50 -7.86 4.73 -2.17
C LEU A 50 -6.96 3.76 -1.41
N LEU A 51 -6.48 4.12 -0.22
CA LEU A 51 -5.65 3.24 0.60
C LEU A 51 -6.42 1.98 1.05
N SER A 52 -7.71 2.13 1.37
CA SER A 52 -8.59 0.99 1.68
C SER A 52 -8.75 0.06 0.47
N GLU A 53 -8.96 0.63 -0.72
CA GLU A 53 -9.08 -0.19 -1.95
C GLU A 53 -7.78 -0.93 -2.27
N VAL A 54 -6.62 -0.29 -2.06
CA VAL A 54 -5.31 -0.95 -2.18
C VAL A 54 -5.20 -2.12 -1.19
N ALA A 55 -5.60 -1.91 0.07
CA ALA A 55 -5.59 -2.97 1.09
C ALA A 55 -6.48 -4.14 0.70
N ASP A 56 -7.71 -3.87 0.25
CA ASP A 56 -8.65 -4.87 -0.23
C ASP A 56 -8.09 -5.67 -1.42
N ARG A 57 -7.41 -5.03 -2.37
CA ARG A 57 -6.81 -5.71 -3.53
C ARG A 57 -5.62 -6.57 -3.11
N ILE A 58 -4.79 -6.10 -2.18
CA ILE A 58 -3.69 -6.90 -1.60
C ILE A 58 -4.25 -8.12 -0.85
N GLY A 59 -5.34 -7.95 -0.11
CA GLY A 59 -6.02 -9.04 0.60
C GLY A 59 -6.46 -10.18 -0.31
N ARG A 60 -6.79 -9.89 -1.58
CA ARG A 60 -7.23 -10.88 -2.59
C ARG A 60 -6.10 -11.60 -3.32
N ILE A 61 -4.83 -11.30 -3.02
CA ILE A 61 -3.69 -11.99 -3.64
C ILE A 61 -3.55 -13.39 -3.06
N GLU A 62 -3.70 -14.42 -3.90
CA GLU A 62 -3.69 -15.82 -3.48
C GLU A 62 -2.33 -16.30 -2.98
N GLU A 63 -1.22 -15.88 -3.61
CA GLU A 63 0.12 -16.34 -3.26
C GLU A 63 0.64 -15.59 -2.02
N PRO A 64 0.83 -16.28 -0.87
CA PRO A 64 1.09 -15.60 0.40
C PRO A 64 2.42 -14.84 0.45
N SER A 65 3.45 -15.28 -0.29
CA SER A 65 4.75 -14.60 -0.31
C SER A 65 4.66 -13.29 -1.09
N GLN A 66 3.96 -13.28 -2.22
CA GLN A 66 3.68 -12.13 -3.06
C GLN A 66 2.82 -11.13 -2.31
N GLN A 67 1.74 -11.60 -1.66
CA GLN A 67 0.90 -10.76 -0.82
C GLN A 67 1.72 -10.04 0.28
N ARG A 68 2.55 -10.78 1.02
CA ARG A 68 3.42 -10.20 2.07
C ARG A 68 4.39 -9.17 1.50
N ASN A 69 5.03 -9.46 0.37
CA ASN A 69 6.00 -8.57 -0.27
C ASN A 69 5.33 -7.28 -0.77
N ILE A 70 4.18 -7.40 -1.43
CA ILE A 70 3.41 -6.25 -1.94
C ILE A 70 2.87 -5.41 -0.80
N SER A 71 2.35 -6.03 0.27
CA SER A 71 1.92 -5.33 1.47
C SER A 71 3.05 -4.50 2.08
N ALA A 72 4.22 -5.11 2.31
CA ALA A 72 5.37 -4.40 2.87
C ALA A 72 5.80 -3.21 1.99
N ALA A 73 5.80 -3.38 0.67
CA ALA A 73 6.09 -2.29 -0.26
C ALA A 73 5.04 -1.17 -0.19
N ALA A 74 3.75 -1.52 -0.12
CA ALA A 74 2.65 -0.57 0.01
C ALA A 74 2.68 0.18 1.34
N GLU A 75 3.08 -0.47 2.45
CA GLU A 75 3.29 0.18 3.74
C GLU A 75 4.43 1.22 3.67
N ILE A 76 5.57 0.85 3.06
CA ILE A 76 6.73 1.74 2.92
C ILE A 76 6.39 2.95 2.06
N LEU A 77 5.81 2.74 0.87
CA LEU A 77 5.48 3.82 -0.06
C LEU A 77 4.32 4.66 0.43
N GLY A 78 3.26 4.02 0.95
CA GLY A 78 2.13 4.71 1.55
C GLY A 78 2.53 5.60 2.72
N GLY A 79 3.59 5.24 3.46
CA GLY A 79 4.17 6.05 4.53
C GLY A 79 4.67 7.42 4.11
N LEU A 80 4.88 7.66 2.81
CA LEU A 80 5.21 8.98 2.28
C LEU A 80 4.01 9.93 2.23
N ARG A 81 2.78 9.40 2.28
CA ARG A 81 1.53 10.16 2.14
C ARG A 81 0.58 10.03 3.33
N PHE A 82 0.58 8.89 4.02
CA PHE A 82 -0.41 8.54 5.04
C PHE A 82 0.19 8.39 6.44
N ASP A 83 -0.63 8.62 7.47
CA ASP A 83 -0.22 8.35 8.85
C ASP A 83 0.02 6.86 9.11
N LYS A 84 1.02 6.57 9.92
CA LYS A 84 1.45 5.21 10.27
C LYS A 84 0.34 4.37 10.90
N ASN A 85 -0.55 4.96 11.70
CA ASN A 85 -1.65 4.22 12.33
C ASN A 85 -2.71 3.82 11.31
N LEU A 86 -3.01 4.72 10.36
CA LEU A 86 -3.95 4.44 9.27
C LEU A 86 -3.42 3.30 8.37
N ILE A 87 -2.14 3.36 7.99
CA ILE A 87 -1.49 2.32 7.19
C ILE A 87 -1.58 0.97 7.90
N ARG A 88 -1.23 0.92 9.18
CA ARG A 88 -1.29 -0.33 9.97
C ARG A 88 -2.71 -0.87 10.07
N LYS A 89 -3.69 0.01 10.30
CA LYS A 89 -5.09 -0.38 10.39
C LYS A 89 -5.57 -1.03 9.09
N LEU A 90 -5.25 -0.44 7.93
CA LEU A 90 -5.75 -0.94 6.65
C LEU A 90 -4.91 -2.10 6.10
N LEU A 91 -3.59 -1.96 6.00
CA LEU A 91 -2.73 -2.97 5.37
C LEU A 91 -2.38 -4.15 6.29
N ARG A 92 -2.40 -3.96 7.62
CA ARG A 92 -1.97 -5.01 8.57
C ARG A 92 -3.13 -5.78 9.19
N GLU A 93 -4.31 -5.15 9.36
CA GLU A 93 -5.50 -5.84 9.90
C GLU A 93 -6.30 -6.58 8.81
N GLU A 94 -6.30 -6.12 7.55
CA GLU A 94 -7.14 -6.74 6.50
C GLU A 94 -6.54 -7.97 5.85
N ILE A 95 -5.21 -8.12 5.86
CA ILE A 95 -4.53 -9.34 5.38
C ILE A 95 -4.95 -10.59 6.16
N MET A 96 -5.59 -10.45 7.33
CA MET A 96 -5.96 -11.57 8.18
C MET A 96 -7.48 -11.75 8.41
N LYS A 97 -8.35 -10.92 7.86
CA LYS A 97 -9.82 -11.05 8.07
C LYS A 97 -10.41 -12.34 7.48
N GLU A 98 -9.80 -12.92 6.45
CA GLU A 98 -10.23 -14.22 5.88
C GLU A 98 -9.59 -15.43 6.56
N SER A 99 -8.56 -15.24 7.37
CA SER A 99 -7.93 -16.35 8.09
C SER A 99 -8.76 -16.71 9.31
N VAL A 100 -9.45 -17.84 9.25
CA VAL A 100 -10.12 -18.45 10.42
C VAL A 100 -9.19 -18.55 11.62
N ILE A 101 -7.89 -18.81 11.40
CA ILE A 101 -6.89 -18.88 12.46
C ILE A 101 -6.65 -17.52 13.11
N TYR A 102 -6.65 -16.42 12.34
CA TYR A 102 -6.51 -15.09 12.91
C TYR A 102 -7.79 -14.63 13.61
N GLN A 103 -8.96 -14.95 13.08
CA GLN A 103 -10.23 -14.73 13.80
C GLN A 103 -10.18 -15.41 15.17
N ASP A 104 -9.65 -16.63 15.22
CA ASP A 104 -9.48 -17.41 16.45
C ASP A 104 -8.43 -16.79 17.40
N ILE A 105 -7.29 -16.33 16.88
CA ILE A 105 -6.25 -15.62 17.66
C ILE A 105 -6.78 -14.28 18.20
N PHE A 106 -7.52 -13.52 17.39
CA PHE A 106 -8.13 -12.25 17.78
C PHE A 106 -9.19 -12.47 18.86
N GLN A 107 -10.08 -13.45 18.68
CA GLN A 107 -11.10 -13.84 19.65
C GLN A 107 -10.46 -14.28 20.97
N THR A 108 -9.45 -15.15 20.92
CA THR A 108 -8.69 -15.60 22.10
C THR A 108 -7.98 -14.44 22.80
N GLY A 109 -7.41 -13.51 22.03
CA GLY A 109 -6.75 -12.31 22.57
C GLY A 109 -7.74 -11.35 23.22
N PHE A 110 -8.92 -11.18 22.62
CA PHE A 110 -10.02 -10.37 23.14
C PHE A 110 -10.59 -10.94 24.43
N GLU A 111 -10.87 -12.25 24.47
CA GLU A 111 -11.34 -12.95 25.67
C GLU A 111 -10.34 -12.86 26.81
N ARG A 112 -9.04 -13.08 26.53
CA ARG A 112 -7.98 -12.90 27.52
C ARG A 112 -7.82 -11.46 27.98
N GLY A 113 -8.10 -10.48 27.11
CA GLY A 113 -8.11 -9.06 27.46
C GLY A 113 -9.29 -8.71 28.38
N PHE A 114 -10.47 -9.28 28.12
CA PHE A 114 -11.66 -9.13 28.96
C PHE A 114 -11.48 -9.79 30.33
N GLU A 115 -10.92 -11.01 30.37
CA GLU A 115 -10.61 -11.70 31.62
C GLU A 115 -9.51 -11.01 32.44
N ARG A 116 -8.57 -10.35 31.77
CA ARG A 116 -7.47 -9.61 32.44
C ARG A 116 -7.80 -8.15 32.73
N GLY A 117 -9.02 -7.73 32.46
CA GLY A 117 -9.49 -6.37 32.71
C GLY A 117 -8.98 -5.39 31.66
N LEU A 118 -9.79 -5.19 30.63
CA LEU A 118 -10.30 -3.84 30.42
C LEU A 118 -11.22 -3.47 31.59
#